data_AF-A0A962T6A7-F1
#
_entry.id   AF-A0A962T6A7-F1
#
_cell.length_a   1.000
_cell.length_b   1.000
_cell.length_c   1.000
_cell.angle_alpha   90.00
_cell.angle_beta   90.00
_cell.angle_gamma   90.00
#
_symmetry.space_group_name_H-M   'P 1'
#
loop_
_entity.id
_entity.type
_entity.pdbx_description
1 polymer ?
#
loop_
_entity_poly.entity_id
_entity_poly.type
_entity_poly.pdbx_seq_one_letter_code
_entity_poly.pdbx_strand_id
1 'polypeptide(L)'
;LRNLDGATVEQLQQWQQKVSSNPDDPQALSELLNLVKALLRGKPELTLDTEAKLTQGDWRGQLTLNFQDFGDMSALQDPTGLLAALEKGLAEVVASRALVETVLTDTISGELLAQAEGQDQPVTEESAQSMAAMQASQQLQELITSGFIRLEGDHYKTTARFEGGKLFVNGQEIPLMPPTSLDGDIPGNDLPGEPARP
;
A
#
# COMPACT_ATOMS: atom_id res chain seq x y z
N LEU A 1 1.47 -16.75 9.79
CA LEU A 1 1.28 -16.07 11.09
C LEU A 1 2.01 -16.86 12.18
N ARG A 2 3.05 -16.27 12.78
CA ARG A 2 3.86 -16.84 13.87
C ARG A 2 3.94 -15.84 15.02
N ASN A 3 4.30 -16.34 16.22
CA ASN A 3 4.43 -15.54 17.45
C ASN A 3 3.13 -14.84 17.90
N LEU A 4 1.98 -15.48 17.68
CA LEU A 4 0.72 -15.00 18.24
C LEU A 4 0.55 -15.55 19.65
N ASP A 5 0.17 -14.68 20.58
CA ASP A 5 -0.27 -15.08 21.90
C ASP A 5 -1.57 -15.90 21.77
N GLY A 6 -1.53 -17.18 22.15
CA GLY A 6 -2.63 -18.13 21.94
C GLY A 6 -3.93 -17.69 22.61
N ALA A 7 -3.86 -17.06 23.78
CA ALA A 7 -5.03 -16.52 24.48
C ALA A 7 -5.64 -15.33 23.72
N THR A 8 -4.81 -14.48 23.12
CA THR A 8 -5.29 -13.33 22.32
C THR A 8 -5.95 -13.77 21.00
N VAL A 9 -5.48 -14.88 20.39
CA VAL A 9 -6.12 -15.46 19.19
C VAL A 9 -7.51 -16.02 19.51
N GLU A 10 -7.66 -16.71 20.64
CA GLU A 10 -8.97 -17.19 21.10
C GLU A 10 -9.95 -16.04 21.35
N GLN A 11 -9.48 -14.95 21.96
CA GLN A 11 -10.30 -13.75 22.17
C GLN A 11 -10.70 -13.08 20.85
N LEU A 12 -9.84 -13.07 19.82
CA LEU A 12 -10.19 -12.57 18.49
C LEU A 12 -11.29 -13.39 17.83
N GLN A 13 -11.26 -14.72 17.96
CA GLN A 13 -12.31 -15.60 17.44
C GLN A 13 -13.64 -15.39 18.18
N GLN A 14 -13.60 -15.24 19.50
CA GLN A 14 -14.78 -14.93 20.31
C GLN A 14 -15.39 -13.58 19.92
N TRP A 15 -14.54 -12.56 19.71
CA TRP A 15 -14.99 -11.27 19.22
C TRP A 15 -15.65 -11.37 17.83
N GLN A 16 -15.07 -12.13 16.90
CA GLN A 16 -15.64 -12.31 15.56
C GLN A 16 -17.03 -12.97 15.63
N GLN A 17 -17.20 -13.98 16.50
CA GLN A 17 -18.50 -14.62 16.74
C GLN A 17 -19.52 -13.66 17.37
N LYS A 18 -19.07 -12.84 18.33
CA LYS A 18 -19.88 -11.83 19.01
C LYS A 18 -20.40 -10.78 18.04
N VAL A 19 -19.53 -10.20 17.21
CA VAL A 19 -19.90 -9.18 16.21
C VAL A 19 -20.75 -9.77 15.09
N SER A 20 -20.48 -11.00 14.67
CA SER A 20 -21.35 -11.70 13.71
C SER A 20 -22.77 -11.90 14.25
N SER A 21 -22.93 -12.03 15.57
CA SER A 21 -24.22 -12.20 16.24
C SER A 21 -24.90 -10.87 16.59
N ASN A 22 -24.13 -9.78 16.71
CA ASN A 22 -24.62 -8.44 17.01
C ASN A 22 -23.73 -7.38 16.32
N PRO A 23 -23.96 -7.10 15.03
CA PRO A 23 -23.09 -6.23 14.23
C PRO A 23 -23.13 -4.75 14.65
N ASP A 24 -24.19 -4.34 15.35
CA ASP A 24 -24.39 -2.96 15.82
C ASP A 24 -23.85 -2.72 17.24
N ASP A 25 -23.06 -3.65 17.81
CA ASP A 25 -22.44 -3.45 19.13
C ASP A 25 -21.49 -2.23 19.11
N PRO A 26 -21.81 -1.14 19.82
CA PRO A 26 -20.98 0.06 19.83
C PRO A 26 -19.60 -0.18 20.47
N GLN A 27 -19.42 -1.28 21.22
CA GLN A 27 -18.13 -1.67 21.82
C GLN A 27 -17.30 -2.60 20.92
N ALA A 28 -17.86 -3.10 19.81
CA ALA A 28 -17.15 -4.00 18.90
C ALA A 28 -15.82 -3.40 18.43
N LEU A 29 -15.83 -2.12 18.06
CA LEU A 29 -14.64 -1.43 17.60
C LEU A 29 -13.60 -1.33 18.72
N SER A 30 -13.95 -0.89 19.92
CA SER A 30 -12.98 -0.73 21.01
C SER A 30 -12.37 -2.06 21.46
N GLU A 31 -13.16 -3.14 21.49
CA GLU A 31 -12.69 -4.50 21.77
C GLU A 31 -11.69 -4.98 20.70
N LEU A 32 -11.99 -4.78 19.41
CA LEU A 32 -11.10 -5.14 18.31
C LEU A 32 -9.71 -4.49 18.47
N LEU A 33 -9.67 -3.22 18.87
CA LEU A 33 -8.40 -2.51 19.04
C LEU A 33 -7.55 -3.05 20.17
N ASN A 34 -8.18 -3.38 21.28
CA ASN A 34 -7.48 -3.96 22.42
C ASN A 34 -6.88 -5.31 22.02
N LEU A 35 -7.60 -6.09 21.21
CA LEU A 35 -7.11 -7.34 20.64
C LEU A 35 -5.95 -7.11 19.66
N VAL A 36 -6.07 -6.16 18.74
CA VAL A 36 -4.98 -5.79 17.81
C VAL A 36 -3.74 -5.34 18.59
N LYS A 37 -3.90 -4.51 19.62
CA LYS A 37 -2.81 -4.05 20.48
C LYS A 37 -2.14 -5.21 21.23
N ALA A 38 -2.94 -6.13 21.78
CA ALA A 38 -2.43 -7.32 22.46
C ALA A 38 -1.66 -8.24 21.49
N LEU A 39 -2.17 -8.43 20.27
CA LEU A 39 -1.50 -9.21 19.23
C LEU A 39 -0.16 -8.58 18.83
N LEU A 40 -0.12 -7.26 18.63
CA LEU A 40 1.10 -6.53 18.27
C LEU A 40 2.17 -6.56 19.37
N ARG A 41 1.77 -6.55 20.66
CA ARG A 41 2.71 -6.70 21.78
C ARG A 41 3.46 -8.05 21.73
N GLY A 42 2.85 -9.08 21.15
CA GLY A 42 3.49 -10.38 20.89
C GLY A 42 4.61 -10.34 19.86
N LYS A 43 4.89 -9.18 19.25
CA LYS A 43 5.83 -9.00 18.13
C LYS A 43 5.56 -10.02 17.01
N PRO A 44 4.34 -9.97 16.44
CA PRO A 44 3.90 -10.99 15.52
C PRO A 44 4.70 -10.93 14.22
N GLU A 45 4.88 -12.10 13.62
CA GLU A 45 5.36 -12.25 12.26
C GLU A 45 4.16 -12.63 11.37
N LEU A 46 3.80 -11.73 10.45
CA LEU A 46 2.77 -11.96 9.46
C LEU A 46 3.43 -12.34 8.14
N THR A 47 3.04 -13.49 7.61
CA THR A 47 3.49 -14.00 6.32
C THR A 47 2.26 -14.21 5.43
N LEU A 48 2.31 -13.69 4.21
CA LEU A 48 1.33 -13.91 3.16
C LEU A 48 2.08 -14.38 1.92
N ASP A 49 1.78 -15.61 1.51
CA ASP A 49 2.31 -16.22 0.30
C ASP A 49 1.14 -16.47 -0.63
N THR A 50 1.27 -16.02 -1.87
CA THR A 50 0.21 -16.10 -2.86
C THR A 50 0.82 -16.38 -4.22
N GLU A 51 0.19 -17.28 -4.98
CA GLU A 51 0.60 -17.59 -6.33
C GLU A 51 -0.60 -18.04 -7.15
N ALA A 52 -0.58 -17.77 -8.45
CA ALA A 52 -1.52 -18.34 -9.39
C ALA A 52 -0.88 -18.60 -10.74
N LYS A 53 -1.40 -19.61 -11.45
CA LYS A 53 -1.06 -19.91 -12.83
C LYS A 53 -2.28 -19.66 -13.71
N LEU A 54 -2.10 -18.82 -14.72
CA LEU A 54 -3.12 -18.40 -15.65
C LEU A 54 -2.68 -18.70 -17.08
N THR A 55 -3.58 -18.54 -18.05
CA THR A 55 -3.27 -18.71 -19.48
C THR A 55 -2.23 -17.70 -19.97
N GLN A 56 -2.23 -16.49 -19.41
CA GLN A 56 -1.31 -15.41 -19.75
C GLN A 56 0.03 -15.47 -18.98
N GLY A 57 0.23 -16.50 -18.16
CA GLY A 57 1.43 -16.67 -17.34
C GLY A 57 1.11 -16.87 -15.87
N ASP A 58 2.13 -16.79 -15.03
CA ASP A 58 2.02 -16.99 -13.58
C ASP A 58 2.43 -15.76 -12.78
N TRP A 59 2.00 -15.73 -11.53
CA TRP A 59 2.50 -14.77 -10.56
C TRP A 59 2.74 -15.43 -9.22
N ARG A 60 3.67 -14.86 -8.47
CA ARG A 60 4.00 -15.20 -7.10
C ARG A 60 4.28 -13.92 -6.32
N GLY A 61 3.62 -13.79 -5.18
CA GLY A 61 3.84 -12.75 -4.20
C GLY A 61 4.17 -13.36 -2.84
N GLN A 62 5.17 -12.81 -2.17
CA GLN A 62 5.49 -13.10 -0.79
C GLN A 62 5.57 -11.79 -0.02
N LEU A 63 4.90 -11.73 1.13
CA LEU A 63 4.93 -10.60 2.04
C LEU A 63 5.22 -11.12 3.45
N THR A 64 6.27 -10.59 4.07
CA THR A 64 6.63 -10.84 5.47
C THR A 64 6.69 -9.51 6.21
N LEU A 65 5.92 -9.38 7.29
CA LEU A 65 5.89 -8.22 8.16
C LEU A 65 6.25 -8.65 9.58
N ASN A 66 7.21 -7.95 10.18
CA ASN A 66 7.65 -8.14 11.55
C ASN A 66 7.33 -6.88 12.33
N PHE A 67 6.55 -7.03 13.39
CA PHE A 67 6.14 -5.92 14.23
C PHE A 67 6.96 -5.89 15.52
N GLN A 68 7.29 -4.69 15.97
CA GLN A 68 7.84 -4.44 17.29
C GLN A 68 6.71 -4.12 18.29
N ASP A 69 7.05 -4.16 19.58
CA ASP A 69 6.12 -3.68 20.61
C ASP A 69 5.93 -2.17 20.41
N PHE A 70 4.67 -1.77 20.20
CA PHE A 70 4.30 -0.40 19.92
C PHE A 70 3.76 0.35 21.16
N GLY A 71 3.93 -0.24 22.34
CA GLY A 71 3.60 0.39 23.62
C GLY A 71 2.12 0.78 23.70
N ASP A 72 1.84 2.01 24.12
CA ASP A 72 0.47 2.51 24.31
C ASP A 72 -0.13 3.25 23.11
N MET A 73 0.59 3.41 22.01
CA MET A 73 0.09 4.12 20.84
C MET A 73 -1.10 3.38 20.19
N SER A 74 -2.18 4.12 19.94
CA SER A 74 -3.39 3.58 19.32
C SER A 74 -3.35 3.75 17.80
N ALA A 75 -3.30 2.64 17.06
CA ALA A 75 -3.34 2.63 15.59
C ALA A 75 -4.60 3.29 14.98
N LEU A 76 -5.65 3.55 15.77
CA LEU A 76 -6.81 4.33 15.35
C LEU A 76 -6.62 5.84 15.35
N GLN A 77 -5.79 6.35 16.25
CA GLN A 77 -5.56 7.78 16.34
C GLN A 77 -4.53 8.21 15.30
N ASP A 78 -3.63 7.30 14.94
CA ASP A 78 -2.65 7.51 13.90
C ASP A 78 -2.47 6.24 13.06
N PRO A 79 -3.10 6.15 11.87
CA PRO A 79 -2.89 5.03 10.97
C PRO A 79 -1.44 4.95 10.45
N THR A 80 -0.67 6.04 10.49
CA THR A 80 0.77 6.00 10.20
C THR A 80 1.57 5.34 11.32
N GLY A 81 1.00 5.26 12.53
CA GLY A 81 1.56 4.53 13.65
C GLY A 81 1.78 3.03 13.37
N LEU A 82 0.99 2.43 12.47
CA LEU A 82 1.24 1.04 12.04
C LEU A 82 2.57 0.87 11.29
N LEU A 83 2.99 1.88 10.50
CA LEU A 83 4.31 1.87 9.87
C LEU A 83 5.42 2.06 10.90
N ALA A 84 5.18 2.84 11.96
CA ALA A 84 6.13 3.00 13.06
C ALA A 84 6.21 1.73 13.95
N ALA A 85 5.15 0.92 13.98
CA ALA A 85 5.13 -0.39 14.65
C ALA A 85 5.80 -1.50 13.83
N LEU A 86 6.02 -1.27 12.54
CA LEU A 86 6.71 -2.21 11.67
C LEU A 86 8.21 -2.13 11.96
N GLU A 87 8.81 -3.22 12.44
CA GLU A 87 10.25 -3.29 12.62
C GLU A 87 10.93 -3.59 11.28
N LYS A 88 10.40 -4.60 10.56
CA LYS A 88 10.89 -5.06 9.27
C LYS A 88 9.75 -5.50 8.37
N GLY A 89 9.83 -5.14 7.10
CA GLY A 89 8.93 -5.64 6.05
C GLY A 89 9.74 -6.14 4.87
N LEU A 90 9.31 -7.23 4.25
CA LEU A 90 9.82 -7.71 2.98
C LEU A 90 8.64 -8.12 2.11
N ALA A 91 8.54 -7.53 0.93
CA ALA A 91 7.60 -7.93 -0.10
C ALA A 91 8.39 -8.28 -1.37
N GLU A 92 8.10 -9.42 -1.96
CA GLU A 92 8.69 -9.88 -3.21
C GLU A 92 7.56 -10.29 -4.14
N VAL A 93 7.54 -9.73 -5.34
CA VAL A 93 6.55 -10.05 -6.36
C VAL A 93 7.27 -10.37 -7.65
N VAL A 94 6.88 -11.48 -8.26
CA VAL A 94 7.32 -11.94 -9.57
C VAL A 94 6.07 -12.27 -10.37
N ALA A 95 5.97 -11.74 -11.57
CA ALA A 95 4.86 -12.03 -12.47
C ALA A 95 5.35 -12.13 -13.92
N SER A 96 4.77 -13.04 -14.69
CA SER A 96 5.04 -13.15 -16.12
C SER A 96 4.70 -11.84 -16.81
N ARG A 97 5.53 -11.45 -17.78
CA ARG A 97 5.40 -10.21 -18.53
C ARG A 97 4.03 -10.08 -19.19
N ALA A 98 3.61 -11.11 -19.92
CA ALA A 98 2.34 -11.14 -20.64
C ALA A 98 1.13 -10.98 -19.69
N LEU A 99 1.20 -11.57 -18.49
CA LEU A 99 0.16 -11.42 -17.47
C LEU A 99 0.04 -9.98 -16.99
N VAL A 100 1.15 -9.34 -16.63
CA VAL A 100 1.15 -7.94 -16.15
C VAL A 100 0.66 -7.00 -17.26
N GLU A 101 1.15 -7.17 -18.48
CA GLU A 101 0.74 -6.36 -19.62
C GLU A 101 -0.76 -6.51 -19.94
N THR A 102 -1.30 -7.72 -19.86
CA THR A 102 -2.73 -7.97 -20.08
C THR A 102 -3.58 -7.32 -18.99
N VAL A 103 -3.26 -7.54 -17.72
CA VAL A 103 -4.02 -6.98 -16.59
C VAL A 103 -4.02 -5.45 -16.62
N LEU A 104 -2.86 -4.83 -16.88
CA LEU A 104 -2.76 -3.38 -16.95
C LEU A 104 -3.52 -2.82 -18.17
N THR A 105 -3.41 -3.48 -19.32
CA THR A 105 -4.16 -3.09 -20.53
C THR A 105 -5.66 -3.17 -20.29
N ASP A 106 -6.15 -4.26 -19.72
CA ASP A 106 -7.58 -4.46 -19.46
C ASP A 106 -8.12 -3.44 -18.44
N THR A 107 -7.32 -3.10 -17.42
CA THR A 107 -7.66 -2.06 -16.44
C THR A 107 -7.81 -0.69 -17.11
N ILE A 108 -6.80 -0.28 -17.89
CA ILE A 108 -6.82 1.02 -18.59
C ILE A 108 -7.93 1.05 -19.65
N SER A 109 -8.15 -0.06 -20.37
CA SER A 109 -9.21 -0.17 -21.37
C SER A 109 -10.59 0.02 -20.74
N GLY A 110 -10.84 -0.63 -19.59
CA GLY A 110 -12.06 -0.43 -18.80
C GLY A 110 -12.25 1.00 -18.33
N GLU A 111 -11.19 1.66 -17.87
CA GLU A 111 -11.23 3.08 -17.48
C GLU A 111 -11.51 4.01 -18.65
N LEU A 112 -10.98 3.73 -19.84
CA LEU A 112 -11.22 4.50 -21.06
C LEU A 112 -12.67 4.36 -21.53
N LEU A 113 -13.22 3.14 -21.51
CA LEU A 113 -14.61 2.89 -21.88
C LEU A 113 -15.58 3.58 -20.91
N ALA A 114 -15.36 3.46 -19.61
CA ALA A 114 -16.18 4.13 -18.60
C ALA A 114 -16.16 5.66 -18.73
N GLN A 115 -15.02 6.25 -19.09
CA GLN A 115 -14.90 7.69 -19.36
C GLN A 115 -15.61 8.11 -20.64
N ALA A 116 -15.61 7.26 -21.67
CA ALA A 116 -16.28 7.53 -22.94
C ALA A 116 -17.81 7.48 -22.82
N GLU A 117 -18.32 6.50 -22.06
CA GLU A 117 -19.74 6.39 -21.70
C GLU A 117 -20.22 7.63 -20.93
N GLY A 118 -19.42 8.16 -20.01
CA GLY A 118 -19.74 9.38 -19.27
C GLY A 118 -19.67 10.68 -20.09
N GLN A 119 -19.06 10.65 -21.28
CA GLN A 119 -18.85 11.81 -22.15
C GLN A 119 -19.62 11.73 -23.49
N ASP A 120 -20.49 10.73 -23.67
CA ASP A 120 -21.18 10.44 -24.93
C ASP A 120 -20.20 10.36 -26.14
N GLN A 121 -18.97 9.93 -25.90
CA GLN A 121 -17.96 9.77 -26.95
C GLN A 121 -17.97 8.35 -27.51
N PRO A 122 -17.99 8.16 -28.84
CA PRO A 122 -17.94 6.84 -29.44
C PRO A 122 -16.50 6.32 -29.45
N VAL A 123 -16.06 5.79 -28.31
CA VAL A 123 -14.84 4.97 -28.24
C VAL A 123 -15.26 3.51 -28.43
N THR A 124 -14.74 2.87 -29.47
CA THR A 124 -14.96 1.43 -29.66
C THR A 124 -14.03 0.64 -28.75
N GLU A 125 -14.46 -0.55 -28.34
CA GLU A 125 -13.68 -1.47 -27.50
C GLU A 125 -12.30 -1.78 -28.11
N GLU A 126 -12.22 -1.97 -29.44
CA GLU A 126 -10.96 -2.20 -30.14
C GLU A 126 -10.00 -1.00 -30.09
N SER A 127 -10.55 0.22 -30.22
CA SER A 127 -9.75 1.45 -30.10
C SER A 127 -9.29 1.68 -28.66
N ALA A 128 -10.13 1.41 -27.67
CA ALA A 128 -9.80 1.48 -26.25
C ALA A 128 -8.67 0.51 -25.92
N GLN A 129 -8.76 -0.74 -26.37
CA GLN A 129 -7.73 -1.76 -26.13
C GLN A 129 -6.37 -1.36 -26.72
N SER A 130 -6.36 -0.82 -27.94
CA SER A 130 -5.12 -0.39 -28.60
C SER A 130 -4.47 0.80 -27.89
N MET A 131 -5.27 1.79 -27.47
CA MET A 131 -4.80 2.92 -26.69
C MET A 131 -4.29 2.48 -25.31
N ALA A 132 -5.03 1.59 -24.66
CA ALA A 132 -4.68 1.02 -23.37
C ALA A 132 -3.34 0.26 -23.43
N ALA A 133 -3.11 -0.53 -24.47
CA ALA A 133 -1.86 -1.27 -24.64
C ALA A 133 -0.65 -0.32 -24.77
N MET A 134 -0.80 0.78 -25.53
CA MET A 134 0.25 1.79 -25.63
C MET A 134 0.51 2.50 -24.29
N GLN A 135 -0.53 2.85 -23.54
CA GLN A 135 -0.39 3.47 -22.23
C GLN A 135 0.22 2.52 -21.20
N ALA A 136 -0.22 1.25 -21.17
CA ALA A 136 0.32 0.21 -20.31
C ALA A 136 1.83 0.03 -20.55
N SER A 137 2.24 -0.03 -21.82
CA SER A 137 3.65 -0.14 -22.18
C SER A 137 4.47 1.06 -21.71
N GLN A 138 3.93 2.28 -21.81
CA GLN A 138 4.61 3.49 -21.34
C GLN A 138 4.75 3.50 -19.81
N GLN A 139 3.68 3.22 -19.08
CA GLN A 139 3.71 3.15 -17.62
C GLN A 139 4.69 2.09 -17.11
N LEU A 140 4.69 0.90 -17.72
CA LEU A 140 5.66 -0.14 -17.36
C LEU A 140 7.10 0.32 -17.66
N GLN A 141 7.34 0.97 -18.79
CA GLN A 141 8.67 1.50 -19.11
C GLN A 141 9.13 2.56 -18.11
N GLU A 142 8.24 3.43 -17.64
CA GLU A 142 8.54 4.41 -16.59
C GLU A 142 8.87 3.73 -15.26
N LEU A 143 8.11 2.71 -14.86
CA LEU A 143 8.38 1.93 -13.64
C LEU A 143 9.71 1.15 -13.73
N ILE A 144 10.09 0.67 -14.91
CA ILE A 144 11.41 0.05 -15.14
C ILE A 144 12.51 1.10 -15.02
N THR A 145 12.33 2.25 -15.67
CA THR A 145 13.34 3.32 -15.75
C THR A 145 13.57 3.97 -14.37
N SER A 146 12.52 4.13 -13.59
CA SER A 146 12.57 4.63 -12.21
C SER A 146 13.07 3.58 -11.21
N GLY A 147 13.24 2.33 -11.63
CA GLY A 147 13.76 1.26 -10.79
C GLY A 147 12.72 0.59 -9.87
N PHE A 148 11.43 0.90 -10.00
CA PHE A 148 10.37 0.26 -9.21
C PHE A 148 10.09 -1.19 -9.61
N ILE A 149 10.31 -1.53 -10.87
CA ILE A 149 10.23 -2.91 -11.38
C ILE A 149 11.47 -3.24 -12.22
N ARG A 150 11.82 -4.52 -12.29
CA ARG A 150 12.89 -5.04 -13.14
C ARG A 150 12.32 -6.08 -14.07
N LEU A 151 12.70 -6.05 -15.34
CA LEU A 151 12.40 -7.11 -16.29
C LEU A 151 13.57 -8.09 -16.33
N GLU A 152 13.35 -9.31 -15.83
CA GLU A 152 14.34 -10.39 -15.85
C GLU A 152 13.84 -11.53 -16.72
N GLY A 153 14.38 -11.63 -17.94
CA GLY A 153 13.86 -12.55 -18.94
C GLY A 153 12.42 -12.16 -19.32
N ASP A 154 11.48 -13.06 -19.09
CA ASP A 154 10.05 -12.85 -19.38
C ASP A 154 9.20 -12.55 -18.13
N HIS A 155 9.84 -12.08 -17.05
CA HIS A 155 9.15 -11.79 -15.79
C HIS A 155 9.48 -10.40 -15.27
N TYR A 156 8.45 -9.67 -14.86
CA TYR A 156 8.61 -8.50 -14.02
C TYR A 156 8.84 -8.94 -12.58
N LYS A 157 9.80 -8.29 -11.93
CA LYS A 157 10.15 -8.51 -10.53
C LYS A 157 10.21 -7.20 -9.78
N THR A 158 9.73 -7.22 -8.55
CA THR A 158 9.94 -6.13 -7.60
C THR A 158 10.15 -6.67 -6.20
N THR A 159 11.06 -6.03 -5.48
CA THR A 159 11.35 -6.32 -4.07
C THR A 159 11.22 -5.04 -3.29
N ALA A 160 10.30 -4.98 -2.34
CA ALA A 160 10.19 -3.90 -1.38
C ALA A 160 10.68 -4.37 -0.01
N ARG A 161 11.57 -3.60 0.62
CA ARG A 161 12.06 -3.86 1.98
C ARG A 161 11.83 -2.62 2.83
N PHE A 162 11.25 -2.82 3.99
CA PHE A 162 11.15 -1.80 5.03
C PHE A 162 12.06 -2.19 6.18
N GLU A 163 12.98 -1.32 6.57
CA GLU A 163 13.84 -1.53 7.74
C GLU A 163 14.34 -0.19 8.27
N GLY A 164 14.29 -0.01 9.59
CA GLY A 164 14.79 1.21 10.24
C GLY A 164 14.04 2.48 9.82
N GLY A 165 12.72 2.38 9.57
CA GLY A 165 11.88 3.52 9.18
C GLY A 165 12.00 3.94 7.70
N LYS A 166 12.76 3.19 6.89
CA LYS A 166 13.00 3.49 5.48
C LYS A 166 12.42 2.40 4.59
N LEU A 167 11.78 2.82 3.49
CA LEU A 167 11.37 1.92 2.42
C LEU A 167 12.45 1.87 1.35
N PHE A 168 12.76 0.66 0.88
CA PHE A 168 13.64 0.40 -0.24
C PHE A 168 12.86 -0.39 -1.29
N VAL A 169 12.87 0.05 -2.54
CA VAL A 169 12.33 -0.72 -3.66
C VAL A 169 13.46 -1.07 -4.61
N ASN A 170 13.64 -2.36 -4.88
CA ASN A 170 14.76 -2.91 -5.65
C ASN A 170 16.15 -2.41 -5.19
N GLY A 171 16.28 -2.12 -3.89
CA GLY A 171 17.51 -1.60 -3.27
C GLY A 171 17.65 -0.08 -3.25
N GLN A 172 16.75 0.65 -3.92
CA GLN A 172 16.73 2.12 -3.91
C GLN A 172 15.83 2.64 -2.79
N GLU A 173 16.33 3.56 -1.96
CA GLU A 173 15.54 4.20 -0.89
C GLU A 173 14.43 5.08 -1.51
N ILE A 174 13.19 4.83 -1.09
CA ILE A 174 12.00 5.58 -1.49
C ILE A 174 11.49 6.34 -0.27
N PRO A 175 11.41 7.69 -0.33
CA PRO A 175 10.90 8.48 0.79
C PRO A 175 9.42 8.19 1.01
N LEU A 176 9.06 7.77 2.23
CA LEU A 176 7.67 7.49 2.63
C LEU A 176 6.88 8.74 3.00
N MET A 177 7.57 9.86 3.24
CA MET A 177 6.97 11.17 3.44
C MET A 177 7.45 12.09 2.31
N PRO A 178 6.58 12.97 1.78
CA PRO A 178 7.09 14.09 1.00
C PRO A 178 8.12 14.83 1.86
N PRO A 179 9.23 15.35 1.28
CA PRO A 179 10.19 16.11 2.05
C PRO A 179 9.43 17.23 2.74
N THR A 180 9.31 17.17 4.06
CA THR A 180 8.91 18.31 4.85
C THR A 180 9.91 19.39 4.48
N SER A 181 9.45 20.51 3.94
CA SER A 181 10.27 21.69 3.70
C SER A 181 10.76 22.23 5.05
N LEU A 182 11.73 21.54 5.66
CA LEU A 182 12.59 22.06 6.71
C LEU A 182 13.56 22.98 6.00
N ASP A 183 13.13 24.24 5.84
CA ASP A 183 13.96 25.45 5.81
C ASP A 183 13.06 26.62 5.37
N GLY A 184 12.13 26.98 6.26
CA GLY A 184 11.45 28.27 6.25
C GLY A 184 12.18 29.21 7.20
N ASP A 185 13.43 29.53 6.89
CA ASP A 185 14.15 30.67 7.44
C ASP A 185 13.26 31.89 7.19
N ILE A 186 12.66 32.48 8.23
CA ILE A 186 11.82 33.67 8.10
C ILE A 186 12.78 34.85 7.90
N PRO A 187 12.90 35.43 6.68
CA PRO A 187 13.72 36.61 6.51
C PRO A 187 12.89 37.82 6.93
N GLY A 188 13.31 38.48 8.02
CA GLY A 188 13.11 39.90 8.29
C GLY A 188 11.74 40.49 7.94
N ASN A 189 10.79 40.39 8.88
CA ASN A 189 9.63 41.27 8.89
C ASN A 189 10.05 42.65 9.47
N ASP A 190 10.84 43.38 8.70
CA ASP A 190 11.11 44.81 8.92
C ASP A 190 9.90 45.57 8.34
N LEU A 191 8.91 45.86 9.18
CA LEU A 191 7.72 46.62 8.81
C LEU A 191 8.05 48.13 8.90
N PRO A 192 8.02 48.89 7.79
CA PRO A 192 8.07 50.34 7.86
C PRO A 192 6.67 50.90 8.12
N GLY A 193 6.55 51.70 9.17
CA GLY A 193 5.75 52.94 9.23
C GLY A 193 4.23 52.87 8.96
N GLU A 194 3.47 53.09 10.04
CA GLU A 194 2.15 53.72 10.14
C GLU A 194 1.85 54.81 9.06
N PRO A 195 0.57 55.18 8.78
CA PRO A 195 -0.24 55.88 9.79
C PRO A 195 -1.74 55.59 9.85
N ALA A 196 -2.26 55.89 11.04
CA ALA A 196 -3.66 55.96 11.45
C ALA A 196 -4.58 56.76 10.50
N ARG A 197 -5.86 56.40 10.50
CA ARG A 197 -6.96 57.21 9.95
C ARG A 197 -8.12 57.29 10.95
N PRO A 198 -8.86 58.41 10.94
CA PRO A 198 -9.64 58.96 12.06
C PRO A 198 -10.92 58.20 12.39
#